data_AF-A0A6V7LJ58-F1
#
_entry.id   AF-A0A6V7LJ58-F1
#
_cell.length_a   1.000
_cell.length_b   1.000
_cell.length_c   1.000
_cell.angle_alpha   90.00
_cell.angle_beta   90.00
_cell.angle_gamma   90.00
#
_symmetry.space_group_name_H-M   'P 1'
#
loop_
_entity.id
_entity.type
_entity.pdbx_description
1 polymer ?
#
loop_
_entity_poly.entity_id
_entity_poly.type
_entity_poly.pdbx_seq_one_letter_code
_entity_poly.pdbx_strand_id
1 'polypeptide(L)' 'MEDDETLTACLRMFLDLDFVERFHIDYDVLCRWLLSVKKNYRNVTYHNWRHAFNVAQMMFAILT' A
#
# COMPACT_ATOMS: atom_id res chain seq x y z
N MET A 1 -2.06 -5.87 13.17
CA MET A 1 -2.49 -4.74 12.34
C MET A 1 -3.75 -5.15 11.62
N GLU A 2 -4.80 -4.36 11.78
CA GLU A 2 -6.02 -4.50 11.03
C GLU A 2 -5.83 -4.05 9.58
N ASP A 3 -6.81 -4.41 8.78
CA ASP A 3 -6.84 -4.24 7.35
C ASP A 3 -6.82 -2.76 6.93
N ASP A 4 -7.39 -1.87 7.75
CA ASP A 4 -7.37 -0.41 7.54
C ASP A 4 -6.05 0.24 7.98
N GLU A 5 -5.39 -0.32 8.99
CA GLU A 5 -4.05 0.11 9.40
C GLU A 5 -3.02 -0.19 8.30
N THR A 6 -3.14 -1.34 7.61
CA THR A 6 -2.25 -1.66 6.47
C THR A 6 -2.43 -0.72 5.27
N LEU A 7 -3.66 -0.29 4.98
CA LEU A 7 -3.93 0.69 3.93
C LEU A 7 -3.34 2.07 4.29
N THR A 8 -3.50 2.48 5.54
CA THR A 8 -2.96 3.76 6.03
C THR A 8 -1.42 3.73 6.04
N ALA A 9 -0.82 2.58 6.39
CA ALA A 9 0.62 2.38 6.27
C ALA A 9 1.09 2.47 4.80
N CYS A 10 0.36 1.89 3.84
CA CYS A 10 0.66 2.08 2.42
C CYS A 10 0.60 3.55 2.00
N LEU A 11 -0.44 4.29 2.38
CA LEU A 11 -0.51 5.73 2.10
C LEU A 11 0.71 6.46 2.66
N ARG A 12 1.10 6.14 3.91
CA ARG A 12 2.27 6.74 4.55
C ARG A 12 3.57 6.44 3.80
N MET A 13 3.77 5.21 3.34
CA MET A 13 4.94 4.83 2.54
C MET A 13 5.07 5.64 1.24
N PHE A 14 3.94 5.91 0.56
CA PHE A 14 3.93 6.76 -0.65
C PHE A 14 4.29 8.22 -0.36
N LEU A 15 3.82 8.74 0.78
CA LEU A 15 4.13 10.11 1.22
C LEU A 15 5.60 10.24 1.66
N ASP A 16 6.11 9.30 2.44
CA ASP A 16 7.48 9.34 2.96
C ASP A 16 8.53 9.15 1.85
N LEU A 17 8.21 8.41 0.78
CA LEU A 17 9.05 8.30 -0.42
C LEU A 17 8.88 9.46 -1.41
N ASP A 18 8.10 10.49 -1.06
CA ASP A 18 7.79 11.66 -1.88
C ASP A 18 7.11 11.33 -3.22
N PHE A 19 6.53 10.13 -3.38
CA PHE A 19 5.96 9.70 -4.66
C PHE A 19 4.70 10.46 -5.03
N VAL A 20 3.93 10.93 -4.05
CA VAL A 20 2.72 11.71 -4.29
C VAL A 20 3.05 13.02 -5.00
N GLU A 21 4.02 13.78 -4.46
CA GLU A 21 4.44 15.05 -5.04
C GLU A 21 5.27 14.83 -6.32
N ARG A 22 6.27 13.94 -6.26
CA ARG A 22 7.20 13.68 -7.36
C ARG A 22 6.51 13.23 -8.65
N PHE A 23 5.44 12.46 -8.54
CA PHE A 23 4.69 11.94 -9.69
C PHE A 23 3.33 12.61 -9.86
N HIS A 24 3.02 13.64 -9.08
CA HIS A 24 1.74 14.35 -9.10
C HIS A 24 0.53 13.41 -9.00
N ILE A 25 0.60 12.46 -8.07
CA ILE A 25 -0.47 11.48 -7.85
C ILE A 25 -1.59 12.17 -7.07
N ASP A 26 -2.79 12.22 -7.66
CA ASP A 26 -3.97 12.69 -6.95
C ASP A 26 -4.28 11.82 -5.72
N TYR A 27 -4.49 12.46 -4.56
CA TYR A 27 -4.64 11.77 -3.28
C TYR A 27 -5.86 10.84 -3.24
N ASP A 28 -6.99 11.27 -3.80
CA ASP A 28 -8.22 10.47 -3.84
C ASP A 28 -8.12 9.32 -4.84
N VAL A 29 -7.36 9.51 -5.93
CA VAL A 29 -6.99 8.42 -6.86
C VAL A 29 -6.11 7.39 -6.14
N LEU A 30 -5.09 7.81 -5.38
CA LEU A 30 -4.23 6.89 -4.62
C LEU A 30 -5.01 6.09 -3.58
N CYS A 31 -5.89 6.76 -2.81
CA CYS A 31 -6.75 6.10 -1.82
C CYS A 31 -7.63 5.02 -2.47
N ARG A 32 -8.34 5.38 -3.56
CA ARG A 32 -9.19 4.42 -4.30
C ARG A 32 -8.38 3.31 -4.94
N TRP A 33 -7.16 3.60 -5.41
CA TRP A 33 -6.27 2.61 -5.98
C TRP A 33 -5.83 1.58 -4.94
N LEU A 34 -5.38 2.01 -3.75
CA LEU A 34 -5.02 1.09 -2.66
C LEU A 34 -6.18 0.20 -2.23
N LEU A 35 -7.38 0.78 -2.07
CA LEU A 35 -8.60 0.01 -1.79
C LEU A 35 -8.91 -1.00 -2.88
N SER A 36 -8.74 -0.61 -4.15
CA SER A 36 -8.96 -1.49 -5.30
C SER A 36 -7.94 -2.63 -5.35
N VAL A 37 -6.65 -2.36 -5.11
CA VAL A 37 -5.60 -3.39 -5.04
C VAL A 37 -5.94 -4.41 -3.96
N LYS A 38 -6.21 -3.96 -2.73
CA LYS A 38 -6.60 -4.83 -1.61
C LYS A 38 -7.81 -5.70 -1.94
N LYS A 39 -8.88 -5.10 -2.46
CA LYS A 39 -10.13 -5.80 -2.83
C LYS A 39 -9.91 -6.94 -3.82
N ASN A 40 -8.88 -6.84 -4.68
CA ASN A 40 -8.61 -7.83 -5.72
C ASN A 40 -7.73 -9.01 -5.24
N TYR A 41 -7.19 -8.96 -4.02
CA TYR A 41 -6.55 -10.14 -3.41
C TYR A 41 -7.60 -11.08 -2.82
N ARG A 42 -7.45 -12.39 -3.11
CA ARG A 42 -8.35 -13.44 -2.58
C ARG A 42 -7.97 -13.83 -1.16
N ASN A 43 -8.95 -14.30 -0.40
CA ASN A 43 -8.71 -14.88 0.93
C ASN A 43 -8.14 -16.31 0.81
N VAL A 44 -6.84 -16.41 0.57
CA VAL A 44 -6.08 -17.66 0.53
C VAL A 44 -5.03 -17.69 1.62
N THR A 45 -4.49 -18.86 1.95
CA THR A 45 -3.61 -19.07 3.12
C THR A 45 -2.37 -18.17 3.14
N TYR A 46 -1.78 -17.85 1.98
CA TYR A 46 -0.52 -17.09 1.92
C TYR A 46 -0.53 -15.93 0.92
N HIS A 47 -0.78 -16.18 -0.37
CA HIS A 47 -0.75 -15.15 -1.41
C HIS A 47 -2.01 -14.26 -1.42
N ASN A 48 -2.21 -13.54 -0.32
CA ASN A 48 -3.32 -12.64 -0.05
C ASN A 48 -2.81 -11.20 0.15
N TRP A 49 -3.71 -10.26 0.49
CA TRP A 49 -3.38 -8.86 0.72
C TRP A 49 -2.26 -8.67 1.75
N ARG A 50 -2.27 -9.45 2.84
CA ARG A 50 -1.26 -9.33 3.90
C ARG A 50 0.14 -9.66 3.39
N HIS A 51 0.27 -10.66 2.53
CA HIS A 51 1.54 -10.97 1.89
C HIS A 51 2.01 -9.84 0.97
N ALA A 52 1.12 -9.31 0.13
CA ALA A 52 1.45 -8.18 -0.75
C ALA A 52 1.88 -6.93 0.03
N PHE A 53 1.18 -6.62 1.12
CA PHE A 53 1.55 -5.55 2.04
C PHE A 53 2.96 -5.76 2.63
N ASN A 54 3.28 -6.96 3.12
CA ASN A 54 4.60 -7.25 3.68
C ASN A 54 5.72 -7.10 2.64
N VAL A 55 5.48 -7.52 1.38
CA VAL A 55 6.44 -7.32 0.28
C VAL A 55 6.65 -5.83 0.02
N ALA A 56 5.57 -5.03 -0.05
CA ALA A 56 5.67 -3.58 -0.22
C ALA A 56 6.40 -2.90 0.95
N GLN A 57 6.12 -3.31 2.18
CA GLN A 57 6.78 -2.79 3.38
C GLN A 57 8.27 -3.14 3.41
N MET A 58 8.66 -4.35 2.98
CA MET A 58 10.07 -4.70 2.83
C MET A 58 10.75 -3.82 1.77
N MET A 59 10.08 -3.54 0.66
CA MET A 59 10.63 -2.63 -0.36
C MET A 59 10.80 -1.21 0.18
N PHE A 60 9.83 -0.71 0.94
CA PHE A 60 9.97 0.57 1.63
C PHE A 60 11.19 0.57 2.56
N ALA A 61 11.36 -0.46 3.40
CA ALA A 61 12.51 -0.59 4.30
C ALA A 61 13.86 -0.74 3.60
N ILE A 62 13.90 -1.16 2.33
CA ILE A 62 15.13 -1.19 1.51
C ILE A 62 15.45 0.22 0.97
N LEU A 63 14.41 1.00 0.65
CA LEU A 63 14.54 2.33 0.04
C LEU A 63 14.79 3.45 1.06
N THR A 64 14.51 3.18 2.34
CA THR A 64 14.68 4.10 3.48
C THR A 64 15.81 3.64 4.38
#